data_AF-Q4PII9-F1
#
_entry.id   AF-Q4PII9-F1
#
_cell.length_a   1.000
_cell.length_b   1.000
_cell.length_c   1.000
_cell.angle_alpha   90.00
_cell.angle_beta   90.00
_cell.angle_gamma   90.00
#
_symmetry.space_group_name_H-M   'P 1'
#
loop_
_entity.id
_entity.type
_entity.pdbx_description
1 polymer ?
#
loop_
_entity_poly.entity_id
_entity_poly.type
_entity_poly.pdbx_seq_one_letter_code
_entity_poly.pdbx_strand_id
1 'polypeptide(L)'
;MANPRQRRKARSGSTLKPSLNAKKQMKKKLARAPTIHGADVLKDNYDPKLTLRQNYARLGLVPSLDVRPNTGGTERAPSSISASSSKEGQAAVRKGMARVIRDDAGNIVDIIEADEHDQDETAWGKPLPSSIADRSDVPTFMPVSQPASNPDALQQLEQIASQAAPVERHTSQKESQWLVELVKKHDDDTQAMAKDRHLNLWQKTEGEIKRAIRKAGGFQALRTSA
;
A
#
# COMPACT_ATOMS: atom_id res chain seq x y z
N MET A 1 -50.00 9.83 16.12
CA MET A 1 -50.31 11.24 16.49
C MET A 1 -49.00 11.94 16.83
N ALA A 2 -48.68 13.09 16.21
CA ALA A 2 -47.43 13.81 16.49
C ALA A 2 -47.44 14.42 17.90
N ASN A 3 -46.32 14.32 18.62
CA ASN A 3 -46.16 14.84 19.98
C ASN A 3 -46.59 16.33 20.07
N PRO A 4 -47.42 16.74 21.05
CA PRO A 4 -47.90 18.12 21.19
C PRO A 4 -46.79 19.18 21.18
N ARG A 5 -45.61 18.86 21.74
CA ARG A 5 -44.42 19.74 21.67
C ARG A 5 -43.97 19.98 20.23
N GLN A 6 -43.98 18.94 19.39
CA GLN A 6 -43.60 19.07 17.98
C GLN A 6 -44.63 19.91 17.20
N ARG A 7 -45.94 19.75 17.50
CA ARG A 7 -47.00 20.56 16.87
C ARG A 7 -46.89 22.05 17.24
N ARG A 8 -46.66 22.39 18.51
CA ARG A 8 -46.41 23.78 18.93
C ARG A 8 -45.15 24.35 18.28
N LYS A 9 -44.09 23.54 18.18
CA LYS A 9 -42.84 23.95 17.52
C LYS A 9 -43.06 24.29 16.04
N ALA A 10 -43.79 23.45 15.29
CA ALA A 10 -44.09 23.70 13.89
C ALA A 10 -44.93 24.96 13.64
N ARG A 11 -45.78 25.36 14.59
CA ARG A 11 -46.60 26.59 14.51
C ARG A 11 -45.84 27.85 14.96
N SER A 12 -44.71 27.70 15.65
CA SER A 12 -43.94 28.81 16.19
C SER A 12 -43.01 29.41 15.13
N GLY A 13 -43.24 30.69 14.79
CA GLY A 13 -42.42 31.49 13.87
C GLY A 13 -40.94 31.57 14.24
N SER A 14 -40.63 31.43 15.54
CA SER A 14 -39.26 31.46 16.08
C SER A 14 -38.39 30.29 15.59
N THR A 15 -39.01 29.17 15.17
CA THR A 15 -38.28 27.91 14.90
C THR A 15 -38.22 27.50 13.42
N LEU A 16 -38.59 28.38 12.47
CA LEU A 16 -38.48 28.08 11.03
C LEU A 16 -37.04 27.84 10.54
N LYS A 17 -36.02 28.15 11.35
CA LYS A 17 -34.63 27.83 11.02
C LYS A 17 -34.42 26.31 11.07
N PRO A 18 -33.75 25.72 10.06
CA PRO A 18 -33.45 24.29 10.09
C PRO A 18 -32.68 23.92 11.35
N SER A 19 -33.02 22.77 11.95
CA SER A 19 -32.37 22.26 13.15
C SER A 19 -30.86 22.08 12.91
N LEU A 20 -30.06 22.06 13.99
CA LEU A 20 -28.61 21.83 13.86
C LEU A 20 -28.29 20.53 13.10
N ASN A 21 -29.09 19.48 13.29
CA ASN A 21 -28.95 18.23 12.54
C ASN A 21 -29.32 18.38 11.06
N ALA A 22 -30.40 19.11 10.74
CA ALA A 22 -30.76 19.41 9.37
C ALA A 22 -29.66 20.22 8.66
N LYS A 23 -29.06 21.21 9.35
CA LYS A 23 -27.90 21.96 8.85
C LYS A 23 -26.70 21.05 8.61
N LYS A 24 -26.39 20.13 9.53
CA LYS A 24 -25.32 19.13 9.34
C LYS A 24 -25.57 18.24 8.12
N GLN A 25 -26.81 17.77 7.92
CA GLN A 25 -27.16 16.98 6.74
C GLN A 25 -27.07 17.78 5.44
N MET A 26 -27.54 19.03 5.43
CA MET A 26 -27.37 19.93 4.27
C MET A 26 -25.90 20.17 3.95
N LYS A 27 -25.06 20.43 4.97
CA LYS A 27 -23.62 20.58 4.80
C LYS A 27 -22.98 19.30 4.25
N LYS A 28 -23.42 18.12 4.69
CA LYS A 28 -22.95 16.83 4.14
C LYS A 28 -23.33 16.65 2.68
N LYS A 29 -24.50 17.15 2.24
CA LYS A 29 -24.90 17.13 0.82
C LYS A 29 -24.09 18.11 -0.03
N LEU A 30 -23.70 19.25 0.53
CA LEU A 30 -22.84 20.24 -0.13
C LEU A 30 -21.39 19.76 -0.23
N ALA A 31 -20.85 19.19 0.85
CA ALA A 31 -19.49 18.65 0.93
C ALA A 31 -19.43 17.16 0.55
N ARG A 32 -20.21 16.76 -0.47
CA ARG A 32 -20.39 15.34 -0.80
C ARG A 32 -19.14 14.70 -1.38
N ALA A 33 -18.31 15.49 -2.06
CA ALA A 33 -16.99 15.07 -2.51
C ALA A 33 -15.96 15.44 -1.43
N PRO A 34 -15.48 14.46 -0.63
CA PRO A 34 -14.41 14.73 0.31
C PRO A 34 -13.15 15.13 -0.48
N THR A 35 -12.54 16.26 -0.14
CA THR A 35 -11.18 16.58 -0.59
C THR A 35 -10.26 15.47 -0.11
N ILE A 36 -9.58 14.84 -1.07
CA ILE A 36 -8.53 13.86 -0.77
C ILE A 36 -7.36 14.63 -0.17
N HIS A 37 -6.90 14.17 0.99
CA HIS A 37 -5.69 14.65 1.64
C HIS A 37 -4.57 13.65 1.33
N GLY A 38 -3.36 14.13 1.01
CA GLY A 38 -2.23 13.27 0.66
C GLY A 38 -1.31 13.94 -0.35
N ALA A 39 -0.59 13.13 -1.13
CA ALA A 39 0.26 13.61 -2.23
C ALA A 39 -0.57 14.40 -3.24
N ASP A 40 -0.04 15.54 -3.70
CA ASP A 40 -0.74 16.42 -4.64
C ASP A 40 -1.10 15.68 -5.94
N VAL A 41 -0.24 14.76 -6.39
CA VAL A 41 -0.49 13.85 -7.53
C VAL A 41 -1.81 13.10 -7.42
N LEU A 42 -2.17 12.61 -6.23
CA LEU A 42 -3.44 11.91 -6.02
C LEU A 42 -4.62 12.88 -6.06
N LYS A 43 -4.45 14.07 -5.50
CA LYS A 43 -5.49 15.08 -5.43
C LYS A 43 -5.86 15.60 -6.81
N ASP A 44 -4.87 15.84 -7.67
CA ASP A 44 -5.06 16.37 -9.02
C ASP A 44 -5.72 15.34 -9.95
N ASN A 45 -5.41 14.06 -9.77
CA ASN A 45 -5.97 12.97 -10.57
C ASN A 45 -7.26 12.37 -9.98
N TYR A 46 -7.81 12.92 -8.89
CA TYR A 46 -9.01 12.39 -8.26
C TYR A 46 -10.29 13.01 -8.85
N ASP A 47 -11.16 12.20 -9.45
CA ASP A 47 -12.47 12.66 -9.91
C ASP A 47 -13.49 12.65 -8.75
N PRO A 48 -14.01 13.81 -8.30
CA PRO A 48 -15.00 13.88 -7.23
C PRO A 48 -16.36 13.22 -7.58
N LYS A 49 -16.61 12.92 -8.86
CA LYS A 49 -17.85 12.28 -9.32
C LYS A 49 -17.80 10.75 -9.21
N LEU A 50 -16.61 10.17 -9.25
CA LEU A 50 -16.41 8.73 -9.16
C LEU A 50 -16.33 8.27 -7.70
N THR A 51 -16.64 7.00 -7.46
CA THR A 51 -16.45 6.41 -6.13
C THR A 51 -14.95 6.23 -5.84
N LEU A 52 -14.59 6.12 -4.56
CA LEU A 52 -13.19 5.86 -4.15
C LEU A 52 -12.63 4.61 -4.84
N ARG A 53 -13.45 3.54 -4.92
CA ARG A 53 -13.06 2.28 -5.56
C ARG A 53 -12.79 2.45 -7.07
N GLN A 54 -13.65 3.20 -7.77
CA GLN A 54 -13.47 3.50 -9.20
C GLN A 54 -12.24 4.36 -9.44
N ASN A 55 -12.02 5.39 -8.62
CA ASN A 55 -10.85 6.26 -8.73
C ASN A 55 -9.55 5.49 -8.52
N TYR A 56 -9.46 4.67 -7.47
CA TYR A 56 -8.26 3.88 -7.23
C TYR A 56 -8.03 2.84 -8.33
N ALA A 57 -9.08 2.16 -8.79
CA ALA A 57 -8.97 1.27 -9.96
C ALA A 57 -8.48 2.01 -11.22
N ARG A 58 -8.98 3.23 -11.48
CA ARG A 58 -8.53 4.08 -12.59
C ARG A 58 -7.05 4.44 -12.49
N LEU A 59 -6.60 4.78 -11.27
CA LEU A 59 -5.21 5.13 -10.96
C LEU A 59 -4.28 3.91 -10.92
N GLY A 60 -4.80 2.68 -10.91
CA GLY A 60 -4.00 1.47 -10.72
C GLY A 60 -3.70 1.13 -9.26
N LEU A 61 -4.39 1.78 -8.32
CA LEU A 61 -4.24 1.58 -6.88
C LEU A 61 -5.27 0.60 -6.33
N VAL A 62 -4.92 -0.05 -5.23
CA VAL A 62 -5.80 -1.01 -4.55
C VAL A 62 -6.75 -0.29 -3.57
N PRO A 63 -8.08 -0.49 -3.65
CA PRO A 63 -9.06 0.16 -2.78
C PRO A 63 -9.12 -0.39 -1.34
N SER A 64 -8.81 -1.67 -1.14
CA SER A 64 -8.87 -2.33 0.16
C SER A 64 -7.83 -3.45 0.23
N LEU A 65 -7.15 -3.57 1.37
CA LEU A 65 -6.15 -4.62 1.63
C LEU A 65 -6.76 -5.90 2.23
N ASP A 66 -8.08 -6.00 2.25
CA ASP A 66 -8.78 -7.16 2.82
C ASP A 66 -8.45 -8.44 2.03
N VAL A 67 -8.38 -9.57 2.75
CA VAL A 67 -8.13 -10.90 2.17
C VAL A 67 -9.19 -11.28 1.13
N ARG A 68 -10.40 -10.71 1.23
CA ARG A 68 -11.51 -10.91 0.28
C ARG A 68 -12.00 -9.56 -0.22
N PRO A 69 -11.25 -8.87 -1.10
CA PRO A 69 -11.56 -7.51 -1.54
C PRO A 69 -12.84 -7.43 -2.41
N ASN A 70 -13.29 -8.59 -2.90
CA ASN A 70 -14.50 -8.79 -3.69
C ASN A 70 -15.63 -9.44 -2.88
N THR A 71 -15.66 -9.22 -1.56
CA THR A 71 -16.83 -9.61 -0.77
C THR A 71 -18.02 -8.75 -1.20
N GLY A 72 -18.93 -9.35 -1.97
CA GLY A 72 -20.05 -8.68 -2.61
C GLY A 72 -19.85 -8.50 -4.13
N GLY A 73 -20.84 -7.89 -4.79
CA GLY A 73 -20.74 -7.60 -6.22
C GLY A 73 -19.80 -6.41 -6.48
N THR A 74 -18.69 -6.64 -7.17
CA THR A 74 -17.85 -5.58 -7.72
C THR A 74 -18.38 -5.15 -9.08
N GLU A 75 -18.42 -3.85 -9.35
CA GLU A 75 -18.80 -3.35 -10.67
C GLU A 75 -17.82 -3.82 -11.75
N ARG A 76 -18.35 -4.45 -12.79
CA ARG A 76 -17.58 -4.80 -13.99
C ARG A 76 -17.62 -3.62 -14.95
N ALA A 77 -16.45 -3.19 -15.41
CA ALA A 77 -16.37 -2.21 -16.49
C ALA A 77 -17.12 -2.75 -17.72
N PRO A 78 -17.87 -1.92 -18.47
CA PRO A 78 -18.69 -2.38 -19.59
C PRO A 78 -17.87 -3.10 -20.68
N SER A 79 -16.60 -2.75 -20.84
CA SER A 79 -15.66 -3.43 -21.75
C SER A 79 -15.40 -4.89 -21.40
N SER A 80 -15.48 -5.26 -20.12
CA SER A 80 -15.20 -6.63 -19.66
C SER A 80 -16.31 -7.63 -20.01
N ILE A 81 -17.52 -7.16 -20.33
CA ILE A 81 -18.66 -8.01 -20.70
C ILE A 81 -18.43 -8.66 -22.07
N SER A 82 -17.69 -8.00 -22.97
CA SER A 82 -17.41 -8.52 -24.32
C SER A 82 -16.26 -9.54 -24.36
N ALA A 83 -15.42 -9.61 -23.32
CA ALA A 83 -14.27 -10.52 -23.29
C ALA A 83 -14.64 -11.94 -22.80
N SER A 84 -15.76 -12.11 -22.10
CA SER A 84 -16.19 -13.45 -21.65
C SER A 84 -16.76 -14.33 -22.76
N SER A 85 -17.21 -13.75 -23.88
CA SER A 85 -17.75 -14.50 -25.02
C SER A 85 -16.70 -14.91 -26.07
N SER A 86 -15.43 -14.50 -25.92
CA SER A 86 -14.37 -14.80 -26.90
C SER A 86 -13.39 -15.89 -26.45
N LYS A 87 -13.57 -16.48 -25.25
CA LYS A 87 -12.77 -17.62 -24.77
C LYS A 87 -13.42 -19.00 -25.02
N GLU A 88 -14.37 -19.09 -25.94
CA GLU A 88 -14.93 -20.39 -26.38
C GLU A 88 -14.05 -21.11 -27.44
N GLY A 89 -12.94 -20.51 -27.89
CA GLY A 89 -12.08 -21.08 -28.95
C GLY A 89 -11.08 -22.16 -28.50
N GLN A 90 -10.85 -22.33 -27.20
CA GLN A 90 -9.99 -23.38 -26.66
C GLN A 90 -10.75 -24.17 -25.61
N ALA A 91 -11.75 -24.93 -26.04
CA ALA A 91 -12.36 -25.94 -25.19
C ALA A 91 -11.26 -26.96 -24.81
N ALA A 92 -10.92 -27.00 -23.51
CA ALA A 92 -10.06 -28.01 -22.94
C ALA A 92 -10.64 -29.40 -23.29
N VAL A 93 -9.79 -30.28 -23.82
CA VAL A 93 -10.22 -31.60 -24.28
C VAL A 93 -10.64 -32.43 -23.06
N ARG A 94 -11.78 -33.12 -23.13
CA ARG A 94 -12.27 -33.96 -22.03
C ARG A 94 -11.36 -35.18 -21.84
N LYS A 95 -11.13 -35.61 -20.60
CA LYS A 95 -10.35 -36.82 -20.27
C LYS A 95 -10.85 -38.03 -21.09
N GLY A 96 -9.95 -38.69 -21.80
CA GLY A 96 -10.26 -39.83 -22.69
C GLY A 96 -10.64 -39.43 -24.13
N MET A 97 -10.64 -38.14 -24.48
CA MET A 97 -10.76 -37.65 -25.85
C MET A 97 -9.49 -36.88 -26.20
N ALA A 98 -9.02 -36.99 -27.44
CA ALA A 98 -7.90 -36.21 -27.96
C ALA A 98 -8.40 -35.30 -29.08
N ARG A 99 -7.91 -34.06 -29.12
CA ARG A 99 -8.22 -33.15 -30.24
C ARG A 99 -7.13 -33.29 -31.28
N VAL A 100 -7.47 -33.92 -32.40
CA VAL A 100 -6.58 -34.09 -33.54
C VAL A 100 -6.67 -32.86 -34.43
N ILE A 101 -5.57 -32.14 -34.59
CA ILE A 101 -5.43 -31.05 -35.57
C ILE A 101 -4.88 -31.66 -36.86
N ARG A 102 -5.62 -31.51 -37.97
CA ARG A 102 -5.23 -31.98 -39.31
C ARG A 102 -4.91 -30.81 -40.23
N ASP A 103 -4.01 -31.03 -41.18
CA ASP A 103 -3.73 -30.10 -42.27
C ASP A 103 -4.83 -30.16 -43.35
N ASP A 104 -4.79 -29.23 -44.31
CA ASP A 104 -5.75 -29.15 -45.43
C ASP A 104 -5.69 -30.38 -46.36
N ALA A 105 -4.65 -31.21 -46.26
CA ALA A 105 -4.50 -32.46 -47.01
C ALA A 105 -5.06 -33.69 -46.24
N GLY A 106 -5.57 -33.49 -45.02
CA GLY A 106 -6.16 -34.54 -44.18
C GLY A 106 -5.15 -35.36 -43.38
N ASN A 107 -3.87 -34.99 -43.37
CA ASN A 107 -2.85 -35.61 -42.54
C ASN A 107 -2.90 -35.05 -41.11
N ILE A 108 -2.61 -35.90 -40.12
CA ILE A 108 -2.60 -35.53 -38.71
C ILE A 108 -1.28 -34.82 -38.39
N VAL A 109 -1.34 -33.55 -37.97
CA VAL A 109 -0.16 -32.74 -37.64
C VAL A 109 0.14 -32.75 -36.15
N ASP A 110 -0.90 -32.64 -35.32
CA ASP A 110 -0.72 -32.57 -33.86
C ASP A 110 -1.92 -33.20 -33.12
N ILE A 111 -1.62 -33.93 -32.05
CA ILE A 111 -2.61 -34.60 -31.19
C ILE A 111 -2.48 -33.98 -29.81
N ILE A 112 -3.40 -33.08 -29.48
CA ILE A 112 -3.46 -32.47 -28.16
C ILE A 112 -4.26 -33.44 -27.27
N GLU A 113 -3.52 -34.25 -26.52
CA GLU A 113 -4.04 -35.06 -25.43
C GLU A 113 -4.14 -34.19 -24.16
N ALA A 114 -5.14 -34.44 -23.32
CA ALA A 114 -5.21 -33.77 -22.03
C ALA A 114 -4.14 -34.36 -21.11
N ASP A 115 -3.21 -33.54 -20.61
CA ASP A 115 -2.12 -33.97 -19.71
C ASP A 115 -2.67 -34.84 -18.57
N GLU A 116 -2.18 -36.08 -18.48
CA GLU A 116 -2.58 -37.09 -17.49
C GLU A 116 -1.93 -36.86 -16.10
N HIS A 117 -1.49 -35.63 -15.81
CA HIS A 117 -0.87 -35.26 -14.54
C HIS A 117 -1.88 -34.75 -13.51
N ASP A 118 -2.93 -35.53 -13.26
CA ASP A 118 -3.76 -35.35 -12.07
C ASP A 118 -3.32 -36.38 -11.02
N GLN A 119 -2.37 -35.93 -10.21
CA GLN A 119 -1.94 -36.58 -8.97
C GLN A 119 -3.17 -36.92 -8.12
N ASP A 120 -3.52 -38.21 -8.05
CA ASP A 120 -4.43 -38.84 -7.10
C ASP A 120 -5.63 -37.98 -6.62
N GLU A 121 -6.48 -37.54 -7.54
CA GLU A 121 -7.76 -36.93 -7.17
C GLU A 121 -8.66 -37.98 -6.53
N THR A 122 -8.78 -37.93 -5.21
CA THR A 122 -9.76 -38.74 -4.46
C THR A 122 -11.17 -38.28 -4.86
N ALA A 123 -12.21 -39.10 -4.67
CA ALA A 123 -13.61 -38.73 -4.95
C ALA A 123 -14.10 -37.43 -4.23
N TRP A 124 -13.32 -36.91 -3.27
CA TRP A 124 -13.53 -35.63 -2.58
C TRP A 124 -12.65 -34.46 -3.06
N GLY A 125 -11.93 -34.63 -4.18
CA GLY A 125 -11.01 -33.65 -4.76
C GLY A 125 -9.54 -33.90 -4.41
N LYS A 126 -8.68 -32.93 -4.73
CA LYS A 126 -7.23 -32.99 -4.47
C LYS A 126 -6.95 -33.21 -2.98
N PRO A 127 -6.06 -34.14 -2.60
CA PRO A 127 -5.76 -34.42 -1.20
C PRO A 127 -5.22 -33.17 -0.51
N LEU A 128 -5.67 -32.92 0.74
CA LEU A 128 -5.15 -31.78 1.52
C LEU A 128 -3.64 -31.97 1.75
N PRO A 129 -2.81 -30.93 1.57
CA PRO A 129 -1.38 -31.03 1.87
C PRO A 129 -1.19 -31.33 3.36
N SER A 130 -0.29 -32.26 3.66
CA SER A 130 -0.02 -32.79 5.00
C SER A 130 0.56 -31.76 5.97
N SER A 131 1.13 -30.65 5.47
CA SER A 131 1.65 -29.56 6.30
C SER A 131 1.34 -28.19 5.70
N ILE A 132 1.16 -27.18 6.56
CA ILE A 132 0.96 -25.78 6.16
C ILE A 132 2.19 -25.20 5.44
N ALA A 133 3.38 -25.80 5.66
CA ALA A 133 4.65 -25.34 5.12
C ALA A 133 4.88 -25.82 3.67
N ASP A 134 4.27 -26.95 3.27
CA ASP A 134 4.32 -27.47 1.88
C ASP A 134 3.30 -26.78 0.96
N ARG A 135 2.55 -25.80 1.49
CA ARG A 135 1.55 -25.06 0.73
C ARG A 135 2.24 -23.93 -0.05
N SER A 136 2.76 -24.25 -1.24
CA SER A 136 3.27 -23.25 -2.20
C SER A 136 2.23 -22.20 -2.57
N ASP A 137 0.96 -22.60 -2.49
CA ASP A 137 -0.19 -21.80 -2.85
C ASP A 137 -0.84 -21.29 -1.56
N VAL A 138 -0.21 -20.34 -0.88
CA VAL A 138 -0.99 -19.34 -0.17
C VAL A 138 -1.48 -18.41 -1.28
N PRO A 139 -2.75 -18.48 -1.73
CA PRO A 139 -3.27 -17.50 -2.65
C PRO A 139 -3.24 -16.17 -1.91
N THR A 140 -2.13 -15.46 -2.05
CA THR A 140 -2.05 -14.05 -1.74
C THR A 140 -3.04 -13.45 -2.71
N PHE A 141 -4.28 -13.23 -2.25
CA PHE A 141 -5.35 -12.57 -2.98
C PHE A 141 -5.00 -11.09 -3.14
N MET A 142 -3.80 -10.79 -3.65
CA MET A 142 -3.56 -9.51 -4.28
C MET A 142 -4.47 -9.47 -5.50
N PRO A 143 -5.30 -8.42 -5.63
CA PRO A 143 -6.10 -8.26 -6.84
C PRO A 143 -5.15 -8.23 -8.04
N VAL A 144 -5.45 -9.04 -9.05
CA VAL A 144 -4.72 -9.03 -10.32
C VAL A 144 -4.63 -7.59 -10.80
N SER A 145 -3.41 -7.09 -10.99
CA SER A 145 -3.14 -5.74 -11.49
C SER A 145 -3.94 -5.53 -12.76
N GLN A 146 -5.02 -4.75 -12.67
CA GLN A 146 -5.76 -4.36 -13.86
C GLN A 146 -4.98 -3.24 -14.53
N PRO A 147 -4.86 -3.26 -15.88
CA PRO A 147 -4.21 -2.18 -16.59
C PRO A 147 -4.90 -0.85 -16.23
N ALA A 148 -4.16 0.01 -15.53
CA ALA A 148 -4.68 1.30 -15.09
C ALA A 148 -5.03 2.16 -16.30
N SER A 149 -6.11 2.92 -16.21
CA SER A 149 -6.46 3.89 -17.27
C SER A 149 -5.46 5.04 -17.34
N ASN A 150 -4.79 5.37 -16.23
CA ASN A 150 -3.84 6.47 -16.11
C ASN A 150 -2.54 5.98 -15.43
N PRO A 151 -1.58 5.39 -16.16
CA PRO A 151 -0.32 4.92 -15.58
C PRO A 151 0.58 6.06 -15.08
N ASP A 152 0.47 7.26 -15.64
CA ASP A 152 1.33 8.41 -15.32
C ASP A 152 1.28 8.80 -13.84
N ALA A 153 0.10 8.77 -13.22
CA ALA A 153 -0.06 9.12 -11.80
C ALA A 153 0.67 8.12 -10.89
N LEU A 154 0.65 6.83 -11.27
CA LEU A 154 1.31 5.77 -10.52
C LEU A 154 2.82 5.88 -10.66
N GLN A 155 3.31 6.17 -11.87
CA GLN A 155 4.73 6.43 -12.13
C GLN A 155 5.27 7.63 -11.34
N GLN A 156 4.49 8.73 -11.24
CA GLN A 156 4.87 9.88 -10.43
C GLN A 156 4.95 9.53 -8.94
N LEU A 157 4.02 8.72 -8.43
CA LEU A 157 4.07 8.26 -7.04
C LEU A 157 5.28 7.35 -6.77
N GLU A 158 5.62 6.46 -7.71
CA GLU A 158 6.83 5.64 -7.63
C GLU A 158 8.09 6.50 -7.63
N GLN A 159 8.15 7.54 -8.47
CA GLN A 159 9.26 8.48 -8.49
C GLN A 159 9.40 9.23 -7.17
N ILE A 160 8.30 9.78 -6.62
CA ILE A 160 8.32 10.46 -5.32
C ILE A 160 8.79 9.51 -4.21
N ALA A 161 8.32 8.26 -4.22
CA ALA A 161 8.75 7.25 -3.26
C ALA A 161 10.25 6.94 -3.40
N SER A 162 10.76 6.85 -4.64
CA SER A 162 12.18 6.59 -4.91
C SER A 162 13.11 7.74 -4.48
N GLN A 163 12.60 8.98 -4.45
CA GLN A 163 13.37 10.17 -4.08
C GLN A 163 13.50 10.38 -2.57
N ALA A 164 12.83 9.58 -1.74
CA ALA A 164 12.84 9.75 -0.29
C ALA A 164 14.22 9.40 0.30
N ALA A 165 15.05 10.43 0.49
CA ALA A 165 16.36 10.30 1.14
C ALA A 165 16.25 10.48 2.67
N PRO A 166 17.03 9.73 3.47
CA PRO A 166 17.08 9.92 4.91
C PRO A 166 17.63 11.32 5.24
N VAL A 167 16.98 12.00 6.20
CA VAL A 167 17.42 13.33 6.65
C VAL A 167 18.77 13.22 7.36
N GLU A 168 19.77 13.93 6.84
CA GLU A 168 21.07 14.07 7.49
C GLU A 168 20.90 14.79 8.83
N ARG A 169 21.34 14.15 9.92
CA ARG A 169 21.24 14.71 11.27
C ARG A 169 22.59 15.22 11.73
N HIS A 170 22.69 16.52 11.97
CA HIS A 170 23.91 17.13 12.49
C HIS A 170 23.96 17.15 14.02
N THR A 171 25.18 17.19 14.56
CA THR A 171 25.43 17.46 15.99
C THR A 171 25.18 18.94 16.32
N SER A 172 24.83 19.26 17.56
CA SER A 172 24.70 20.66 17.97
C SER A 172 26.08 21.31 18.16
N GLN A 173 26.18 22.64 18.04
CA GLN A 173 27.48 23.35 18.16
C GLN A 173 28.19 23.11 19.51
N LYS A 174 27.43 23.10 20.62
CA LYS A 174 28.00 22.83 21.95
C LYS A 174 28.43 21.37 22.09
N GLU A 175 27.66 20.45 21.52
CA GLU A 175 28.01 19.03 21.51
C GLU A 175 29.25 18.77 20.64
N SER A 176 29.41 19.44 19.49
CA SER A 176 30.62 19.32 18.70
C SER A 176 31.85 19.84 19.45
N GLN A 177 31.76 20.99 20.12
CA GLN A 177 32.87 21.51 20.94
C GLN A 177 33.27 20.52 22.04
N TRP A 178 32.28 19.96 22.75
CA TRP A 178 32.51 18.94 23.77
C TRP A 178 33.18 17.67 23.20
N LEU A 179 32.75 17.22 22.02
CA LEU A 179 33.36 16.07 21.35
C LEU A 179 34.79 16.38 20.86
N VAL A 180 35.05 17.60 20.41
CA VAL A 180 36.39 18.08 20.03
C VAL A 180 37.33 18.01 21.24
N GLU A 181 36.89 18.49 22.40
CA GLU A 181 37.69 18.41 23.64
C GLU A 181 37.96 16.97 24.07
N LEU A 182 36.96 16.07 23.96
CA LEU A 182 37.13 14.65 24.25
C LEU A 182 38.11 13.97 23.31
N VAL A 183 37.97 14.19 22.00
CA VAL A 183 38.86 13.62 20.98
C VAL A 183 40.28 14.17 21.11
N LYS A 184 40.44 15.45 21.45
CA LYS A 184 41.75 16.05 21.70
C LYS A 184 42.49 15.41 22.88
N LYS A 185 41.77 14.89 23.88
CA LYS A 185 42.35 14.30 25.09
C LYS A 185 42.57 12.79 24.99
N HIS A 186 41.66 12.06 24.36
CA HIS A 186 41.64 10.59 24.34
C HIS A 186 41.77 9.99 22.93
N ASP A 187 41.97 10.81 21.90
CA ASP A 187 42.09 10.41 20.50
C ASP A 187 40.90 9.56 20.02
N ASP A 188 41.13 8.27 19.75
CA ASP A 188 40.14 7.32 19.25
C ASP A 188 39.59 6.40 20.36
N ASP A 189 40.12 6.50 21.59
CA ASP A 189 39.71 5.62 22.70
C ASP A 189 38.42 6.09 23.37
N THR A 190 37.31 5.63 22.80
CA THR A 190 35.96 5.90 23.32
C THR A 190 35.69 5.34 24.71
N GLN A 191 36.44 4.32 25.17
CA GLN A 191 36.29 3.80 26.53
C GLN A 191 36.91 4.74 27.55
N ALA A 192 38.08 5.29 27.23
CA ALA A 192 38.71 6.32 28.05
C ALA A 192 37.84 7.59 28.11
N MET A 193 37.24 8.00 26.99
CA MET A 193 36.30 9.13 26.95
C MET A 193 35.10 8.92 27.87
N ALA A 194 34.50 7.72 27.86
CA ALA A 194 33.35 7.42 28.71
C ALA A 194 33.71 7.46 30.21
N LYS A 195 34.93 7.05 30.56
CA LYS A 195 35.44 7.03 31.94
C LYS A 195 35.96 8.39 32.43
N ASP A 196 36.07 9.39 31.57
CA ASP A 196 36.58 10.72 31.94
C ASP A 196 35.59 11.49 32.81
N ARG A 197 35.86 11.59 34.11
CA ARG A 197 34.98 12.25 35.09
C ARG A 197 34.89 13.77 34.90
N HIS A 198 35.85 14.40 34.21
CA HIS A 198 35.88 15.86 34.07
C HIS A 198 35.20 16.32 32.78
N LEU A 199 35.55 15.71 31.63
CA LEU A 199 34.94 16.09 30.36
C LEU A 199 33.56 15.43 30.20
N ASN A 200 33.38 14.18 30.62
CA ASN A 200 32.09 13.48 30.51
C ASN A 200 31.18 13.75 31.72
N LEU A 201 30.84 15.02 31.96
CA LEU A 201 30.00 15.47 33.08
C LEU A 201 28.64 14.75 33.14
N TRP A 202 28.06 14.45 31.98
CA TRP A 202 26.76 13.78 31.86
C TRP A 202 26.84 12.25 31.88
N GLN A 203 28.03 11.67 32.12
CA GLN A 203 28.22 10.23 32.21
C GLN A 203 27.71 9.48 30.96
N LYS A 204 27.90 10.06 29.77
CA LYS A 204 27.53 9.41 28.50
C LYS A 204 28.26 8.08 28.36
N THR A 205 27.53 7.08 27.88
CA THR A 205 28.10 5.74 27.68
C THR A 205 29.03 5.71 26.45
N GLU A 206 29.91 4.69 26.38
CA GLU A 206 30.80 4.50 25.22
C GLU A 206 30.02 4.47 23.89
N GLY A 207 28.87 3.79 23.86
CA GLY A 207 28.03 3.68 22.67
C GLY A 207 27.40 5.01 22.26
N GLU A 208 27.02 5.84 23.23
CA GLU A 208 26.49 7.19 22.98
C GLU A 208 27.56 8.12 22.42
N ILE A 209 28.77 8.09 22.98
CA ILE A 209 29.91 8.86 22.49
C ILE A 209 30.26 8.42 21.06
N LYS A 210 30.35 7.11 20.79
CA LYS A 210 30.55 6.57 19.43
C LYS A 210 29.49 7.08 18.45
N ARG A 211 28.22 7.05 18.84
CA ARG A 211 27.12 7.52 17.99
C ARG A 211 27.18 9.04 17.77
N ALA A 212 27.53 9.81 18.80
CA ALA A 212 27.69 11.26 18.72
C ALA A 212 28.86 11.67 17.81
N ILE A 213 30.00 10.99 17.91
CA ILE A 213 31.16 11.19 17.02
C ILE A 213 30.80 10.85 15.58
N ARG A 214 30.12 9.72 15.34
CA ARG A 214 29.66 9.35 13.99
C ARG A 214 28.69 10.39 13.42
N LYS A 215 27.81 10.93 14.27
CA LYS A 215 26.87 12.01 13.91
C LYS A 215 27.58 13.33 13.61
N ALA A 216 28.76 13.57 14.19
CA ALA A 216 29.57 14.77 13.98
C ALA A 216 30.47 14.69 12.72
N GLY A 217 30.46 13.59 11.97
CA GLY A 217 31.33 13.39 10.81
C GLY A 217 32.58 12.54 11.08
N GLY A 218 32.68 11.93 12.26
CA GLY A 218 33.76 11.02 12.64
C GLY A 218 34.95 11.69 13.33
N PHE A 219 35.94 10.88 13.72
CA PHE A 219 37.11 11.34 14.48
C PHE A 219 37.98 12.33 13.71
N GLN A 220 38.17 12.12 12.40
CA GLN A 220 38.98 13.02 11.58
C GLN A 220 38.38 14.43 11.51
N ALA A 221 37.06 14.54 11.31
CA ALA A 221 36.37 15.82 11.27
C ALA A 221 36.55 16.59 12.59
N LEU A 222 36.41 15.89 13.72
CA LEU A 222 36.58 16.49 15.05
C LEU A 222 38.03 16.93 15.31
N ARG A 223 39.03 16.17 14.85
CA ARG A 223 40.45 16.54 14.96
C ARG A 223 40.79 17.81 14.16
N THR A 224 40.22 17.96 12.96
CA THR A 224 40.47 19.14 12.12
C THR A 224 39.79 20.39 12.68
N SER A 225 38.68 20.23 13.41
CA SER A 225 38.00 21.34 14.08
C SER A 225 38.61 21.75 15.43
N ALA A 226 39.62 21.02 15.92
CA ALA A 226 40.28 21.22 17.22
C ALA A 226 41.42 22.24 17.18
#